data_AF-A0A3M0Z2U2-F1
#
_entry.id   AF-A0A3M0Z2U2-F1
#
_cell.length_a   1.000
_cell.length_b   1.000
_cell.length_c   1.000
_cell.angle_alpha   90.00
_cell.angle_beta   90.00
_cell.angle_gamma   90.00
#
_symmetry.space_group_name_H-M   'P 1'
#
loop_
_entity.id
_entity.type
_entity.pdbx_description
1 polymer ?
#
loop_
_entity_poly.entity_id
_entity_poly.type
_entity_poly.pdbx_seq_one_letter_code
_entity_poly.pdbx_strand_id
1 'polypeptide(L)'
;LRQYIPRLGYIVTGPFFRTQQTAQIITRQFPEREAPVIEHSLLFAPGCGPEDILRIMNQTATDSGEWGMAILHQPDVSNLLEHIFKHIEPLTPIQGGDMFAFSLITQQQRIQAKLIFSFSSREFFAGHRSTSTSTVEDS
;
A
#
# COMPACT_ATOMS: atom_id res chain seq x y z
N LEU A 1 -2.83 6.29 -25.72
CA LEU A 1 -2.17 5.49 -24.66
C LEU A 1 -2.78 5.76 -23.28
N ARG A 2 -4.11 5.79 -23.12
CA ARG A 2 -4.78 5.64 -21.81
C ARG A 2 -4.98 4.16 -21.54
N GLN A 3 -3.89 3.40 -21.54
CA GLN A 3 -3.90 1.97 -21.30
C GLN A 3 -4.21 1.75 -19.81
N TYR A 4 -5.39 1.20 -19.55
CA TYR A 4 -5.85 0.52 -18.33
C TYR A 4 -4.93 0.69 -17.11
N ILE A 5 -5.04 1.81 -16.40
CA ILE A 5 -4.68 1.84 -14.98
C ILE A 5 -5.91 1.26 -14.27
N PRO A 6 -5.81 0.07 -13.66
CA PRO A 6 -6.96 -0.52 -13.00
C PRO A 6 -7.41 0.39 -11.84
N ARG A 7 -8.72 0.46 -11.61
CA ARG A 7 -9.32 1.30 -10.56
C ARG A 7 -8.93 0.76 -9.19
N LEU A 8 -8.74 1.64 -8.20
CA LEU A 8 -8.71 1.21 -6.80
C LEU A 8 -10.14 0.94 -6.34
N GLY A 9 -10.50 -0.33 -6.19
CA GLY A 9 -11.86 -0.75 -5.86
C GLY A 9 -12.18 -0.67 -4.37
N TYR A 10 -11.21 -1.06 -3.54
CA TYR A 10 -11.39 -1.14 -2.10
C TYR A 10 -10.10 -0.86 -1.31
N ILE A 11 -10.28 -0.41 -0.08
CA ILE A 11 -9.24 -0.23 0.92
C ILE A 11 -9.63 -1.03 2.15
N VAL A 12 -8.75 -1.92 2.62
CA VAL A 12 -8.91 -2.62 3.89
C VAL A 12 -8.02 -1.98 4.94
N THR A 13 -8.59 -1.70 6.12
CA THR A 13 -7.85 -1.15 7.25
C THR A 13 -8.08 -1.93 8.54
N GLY A 14 -7.10 -1.87 9.44
CA GLY A 14 -7.30 -2.24 10.84
C GLY A 14 -8.24 -1.29 11.60
N PRO A 15 -8.58 -1.59 12.87
CA PRO A 15 -9.49 -0.80 13.69
C PRO A 15 -8.86 0.46 14.30
N PHE A 16 -7.56 0.69 14.08
CA PHE A 16 -6.84 1.79 14.70
C PHE A 16 -7.09 3.09 13.95
N PHE A 17 -7.32 4.17 14.69
CA PHE A 17 -7.63 5.49 14.12
C PHE A 17 -6.65 5.92 13.01
N ARG A 18 -5.35 5.65 13.20
CA ARG A 18 -4.31 6.02 12.22
C ARG A 18 -4.44 5.32 10.86
N THR A 19 -4.89 4.07 10.80
CA THR A 19 -5.10 3.37 9.50
C THR A 19 -6.38 3.86 8.83
N GLN A 20 -7.45 4.06 9.61
CA GLN A 20 -8.72 4.58 9.11
C GLN A 20 -8.58 6.00 8.57
N GLN A 21 -7.85 6.86 9.29
CA GLN A 21 -7.57 8.22 8.84
C GLN A 21 -6.74 8.23 7.55
N THR A 22 -5.75 7.34 7.43
CA THR A 22 -4.98 7.19 6.19
C THR A 22 -5.89 6.79 5.02
N ALA A 23 -6.81 5.83 5.21
CA ALA A 23 -7.78 5.46 4.17
C ALA A 23 -8.64 6.64 3.75
N GLN A 24 -9.19 7.39 4.71
CA GLN A 24 -10.01 8.57 4.41
C GLN A 24 -9.23 9.64 3.61
N ILE A 25 -7.95 9.87 3.94
CA ILE A 25 -7.09 10.80 3.20
C ILE A 25 -6.90 10.33 1.75
N ILE A 26 -6.66 9.04 1.55
CA ILE A 26 -6.49 8.43 0.23
C ILE A 26 -7.80 8.52 -0.58
N THR A 27 -8.93 8.14 0.00
CA THR A 27 -10.25 8.17 -0.66
C THR A 27 -10.62 9.58 -1.13
N ARG A 28 -10.26 10.63 -0.38
CA ARG A 28 -10.49 12.04 -0.77
C ARG A 28 -9.74 12.47 -2.03
N GLN A 29 -8.74 11.71 -2.48
CA GLN A 29 -8.04 11.98 -3.74
C GLN A 29 -8.83 11.50 -4.97
N PHE A 30 -9.91 10.74 -4.77
CA PHE A 30 -10.73 10.19 -5.85
C PHE A 30 -12.06 10.97 -5.96
N PRO A 31 -12.62 11.13 -7.18
CA PRO A 31 -14.00 11.59 -7.34
C PRO A 31 -14.98 10.66 -6.62
N GLU A 32 -16.07 11.18 -6.05
CA GLU A 32 -17.01 10.40 -5.21
C GLU A 32 -17.53 9.12 -5.90
N ARG A 33 -17.85 9.19 -7.19
CA ARG A 33 -18.34 8.05 -7.98
C ARG A 33 -17.28 6.94 -8.22
N GLU A 34 -16.02 7.27 -7.99
CA GLU A 34 -14.85 6.42 -8.20
C GLU A 34 -14.11 6.10 -6.89
N ALA A 35 -14.65 6.57 -5.76
CA ALA A 35 -14.07 6.37 -4.45
C ALA A 35 -14.06 4.87 -4.09
N PRO A 36 -12.93 4.34 -3.58
CA PRO A 36 -12.87 2.96 -3.13
C PRO A 36 -13.75 2.76 -1.90
N VAL A 37 -14.34 1.56 -1.81
CA VAL A 37 -15.05 1.12 -0.59
C VAL A 37 -14.02 0.91 0.52
N ILE A 38 -14.30 1.41 1.72
CA ILE A 38 -13.44 1.21 2.89
C ILE A 38 -14.03 0.08 3.73
N GLU A 39 -13.25 -0.97 3.93
CA GLU A 39 -13.58 -2.10 4.81
C GLU A 39 -12.71 -2.09 6.06
N HIS A 40 -13.34 -2.23 7.22
CA HIS A 40 -12.66 -2.25 8.52
C HIS A 40 -12.63 -3.68 9.06
N SER A 41 -11.43 -4.22 9.28
CA SER A 41 -11.24 -5.57 9.80
C SER A 41 -10.44 -5.57 11.10
N LEU A 42 -10.99 -6.17 12.15
CA LEU A 42 -10.28 -6.40 13.41
C LEU A 42 -9.05 -7.29 13.23
N LEU A 43 -9.05 -8.14 12.20
CA LEU A 43 -7.94 -9.03 11.87
C LEU A 43 -6.73 -8.29 11.26
N PHE A 44 -6.88 -7.01 10.89
CA PHE A 44 -5.77 -6.12 10.50
C PHE A 44 -5.18 -5.36 11.71
N ALA A 45 -5.43 -5.83 12.93
CA ALA A 45 -4.72 -5.33 14.10
C ALA A 45 -3.21 -5.68 14.02
N PRO A 46 -2.33 -4.87 14.64
CA PRO A 46 -0.89 -5.17 14.69
C PRO A 46 -0.62 -6.61 15.14
N GLY A 47 0.30 -7.27 14.44
CA GLY A 47 0.64 -8.68 14.68
C GLY A 47 -0.18 -9.67 13.86
N CYS A 48 -0.93 -9.19 12.87
CA CYS A 48 -1.64 -10.06 11.92
C CYS A 48 -0.65 -10.81 11.01
N GLY A 49 -0.95 -12.09 10.73
CA GLY A 49 -0.12 -12.92 9.87
C GLY A 49 -0.28 -12.56 8.38
N PRO A 50 0.75 -12.79 7.54
CA PRO A 50 0.66 -12.62 6.08
C PRO A 50 -0.56 -13.33 5.47
N GLU A 51 -0.87 -14.53 5.96
CA GLU A 51 -1.96 -15.38 5.50
C GLU A 51 -3.33 -14.78 5.82
N ASP A 52 -3.47 -14.16 6.99
CA ASP A 52 -4.70 -13.45 7.38
C ASP A 52 -4.92 -12.24 6.48
N ILE A 53 -3.85 -11.47 6.22
CA ILE A 53 -3.89 -10.31 5.32
C ILE A 53 -4.34 -10.75 3.92
N LEU A 54 -3.67 -11.75 3.34
CA LEU A 54 -3.99 -12.25 2.01
C LEU A 54 -5.42 -12.82 1.93
N ARG A 55 -5.85 -13.54 2.97
CA ARG A 55 -7.21 -14.08 3.06
C ARG A 55 -8.25 -12.97 3.02
N ILE A 56 -8.09 -11.94 3.84
CA ILE A 56 -9.05 -10.83 3.92
C ILE A 56 -9.08 -10.05 2.62
N MET A 57 -7.91 -9.72 2.06
CA MET A 57 -7.82 -9.04 0.77
C MET A 57 -8.55 -9.83 -0.33
N ASN A 58 -8.39 -11.16 -0.35
CA ASN A 58 -9.09 -12.02 -1.31
C ASN A 58 -10.60 -12.12 -1.04
N GLN A 59 -11.05 -12.04 0.22
CA GLN A 59 -12.47 -12.02 0.58
C GLN A 59 -13.15 -10.69 0.26
N THR A 60 -12.42 -9.58 0.38
CA THR A 60 -12.91 -8.23 0.07
C THR A 60 -12.90 -7.94 -1.43
N ALA A 61 -12.09 -8.63 -2.22
CA ALA A 61 -12.03 -8.45 -3.66
C ALA A 61 -13.41 -8.63 -4.30
N THR A 62 -13.97 -7.54 -4.82
CA THR A 62 -15.29 -7.48 -5.46
C THR A 62 -15.23 -7.84 -6.94
N ASP A 63 -14.17 -7.41 -7.63
CA ASP A 63 -14.00 -7.59 -9.08
C ASP A 63 -12.56 -7.99 -9.43
N SER A 64 -12.41 -8.89 -10.40
CA SER A 64 -11.11 -9.46 -10.83
C SER A 64 -10.18 -8.50 -11.59
N GLY A 65 -10.62 -7.25 -11.79
CA GLY A 65 -9.88 -6.22 -12.52
C GLY A 65 -9.55 -4.96 -11.70
N GLU A 66 -9.86 -4.94 -10.41
CA GLU A 66 -9.59 -3.78 -9.54
C GLU A 66 -8.34 -4.00 -8.67
N TRP A 67 -7.69 -2.90 -8.30
CA TRP A 67 -6.70 -2.92 -7.22
C TRP A 67 -7.41 -2.97 -5.88
N GLY A 68 -6.83 -3.74 -4.96
CA GLY A 68 -7.08 -3.65 -3.54
C GLY A 68 -5.91 -2.97 -2.83
N MET A 69 -6.20 -2.17 -1.81
CA MET A 69 -5.17 -1.59 -0.95
C MET A 69 -5.34 -2.07 0.49
N ALA A 70 -4.25 -2.50 1.11
CA ALA A 70 -4.18 -2.82 2.53
C ALA A 70 -3.41 -1.71 3.26
N ILE A 71 -4.00 -1.11 4.30
CA ILE A 71 -3.29 -0.19 5.19
C ILE A 71 -2.93 -0.92 6.48
N LEU A 72 -1.63 -1.16 6.65
CA LEU A 72 -1.07 -2.07 7.64
C LEU A 72 -0.09 -1.35 8.58
N HIS A 73 0.37 -2.09 9.59
CA HIS A 73 1.42 -1.65 10.52
C HIS A 73 2.74 -2.37 10.26
N GLN A 74 3.81 -1.79 10.78
CA GLN A 74 5.03 -2.54 11.05
C GLN A 74 4.83 -3.40 12.31
N PRO A 75 5.35 -4.65 12.37
CA PRO A 75 6.17 -5.33 11.36
C PRO A 75 5.38 -6.04 10.25
N ASP A 76 4.04 -6.03 10.30
CA ASP A 76 3.17 -6.83 9.43
C ASP A 76 3.41 -6.61 7.93
N VAL A 77 3.66 -5.36 7.49
CA VAL A 77 4.04 -5.07 6.09
C VAL A 77 5.33 -5.79 5.69
N SER A 78 6.35 -5.75 6.55
CA SER A 78 7.63 -6.40 6.27
C SER A 78 7.46 -7.91 6.19
N ASN A 79 6.74 -8.49 7.15
CA ASN A 79 6.44 -9.92 7.18
C ASN A 79 5.67 -10.36 5.92
N LEU A 80 4.70 -9.56 5.47
CA LEU A 80 3.95 -9.83 4.25
C LEU A 80 4.86 -9.81 3.00
N LEU A 81 5.70 -8.79 2.86
CA LEU A 81 6.58 -8.66 1.70
C LEU A 81 7.63 -9.79 1.67
N GLU A 82 8.19 -10.15 2.82
CA GLU A 82 9.09 -11.31 2.94
C GLU A 82 8.39 -12.62 2.57
N HIS A 83 7.16 -12.83 3.06
CA HIS A 83 6.35 -14.00 2.74
C HIS A 83 6.08 -14.12 1.23
N ILE A 84 5.73 -13.00 0.59
CA ILE A 84 5.36 -12.93 -0.81
C ILE A 84 6.57 -13.13 -1.74
N PHE A 85 7.69 -12.49 -1.42
CA PHE A 85 8.83 -12.41 -2.34
C PHE A 85 10.01 -13.31 -2.00
N LYS A 86 10.02 -13.98 -0.84
CA LYS A 86 10.95 -15.03 -0.36
C LYS A 86 12.47 -14.74 -0.41
N HIS A 87 12.93 -13.75 -1.17
CA HIS A 87 14.32 -13.48 -1.53
C HIS A 87 14.63 -11.99 -1.73
N ILE A 88 13.78 -11.08 -1.23
CA ILE A 88 14.20 -9.67 -1.20
C ILE A 88 15.17 -9.52 -0.03
N GLU A 89 16.34 -8.93 -0.28
CA GLU A 89 17.11 -8.31 0.80
C GLU A 89 16.16 -7.45 1.64
N PRO A 90 16.31 -7.40 2.98
CA PRO A 90 15.38 -6.68 3.83
C PRO A 90 15.14 -5.30 3.23
N LEU A 91 13.91 -5.08 2.75
CA LEU A 91 13.50 -3.79 2.21
C LEU A 91 13.84 -2.79 3.32
N THR A 92 14.78 -1.90 3.01
CA THR A 92 15.28 -0.83 3.89
C THR A 92 14.17 -0.34 4.81
N PRO A 93 14.46 -0.02 6.09
CA PRO A 93 13.43 0.02 7.13
C PRO A 93 12.19 0.79 6.68
N ILE A 94 11.10 0.05 6.45
CA ILE A 94 9.83 0.57 5.93
C ILE A 94 9.26 1.58 6.92
N GLN A 95 8.94 2.77 6.43
CA GLN A 95 8.43 3.88 7.21
C GLN A 95 6.93 4.10 6.98
N GLY A 96 6.34 4.93 7.84
CA GLY A 96 4.98 5.41 7.63
C GLY A 96 4.85 6.15 6.30
N GLY A 97 3.84 5.78 5.50
CA GLY A 97 3.58 6.38 4.19
C GLY A 97 4.33 5.74 3.03
N ASP A 98 5.17 4.74 3.28
CA ASP A 98 5.71 3.90 2.21
C ASP A 98 4.59 3.03 1.60
N MET A 99 4.64 2.83 0.29
CA MET A 99 3.60 2.13 -0.47
C MET A 99 4.23 1.14 -1.43
N PHE A 100 3.67 -0.07 -1.46
CA PHE A 100 4.11 -1.15 -2.33
C PHE A 100 2.91 -1.65 -3.13
N ALA A 101 3.10 -1.80 -4.43
CA ALA A 101 2.10 -2.28 -5.35
C ALA A 101 2.66 -3.49 -6.09
N PHE A 102 1.95 -4.61 -6.04
CA PHE A 102 2.38 -5.86 -6.65
C PHE A 102 1.17 -6.62 -7.21
N SER A 103 1.41 -7.40 -8.27
CA SER A 103 0.43 -8.35 -8.78
C SER A 103 0.66 -9.69 -8.11
N LEU A 104 -0.41 -10.31 -7.60
CA LEU A 104 -0.41 -11.67 -7.10
C LEU A 104 -1.12 -12.58 -8.09
N ILE A 105 -0.50 -13.72 -8.40
CA ILE A 105 -1.09 -14.79 -9.19
C ILE A 105 -1.01 -16.06 -8.35
N THR A 106 -2.17 -16.60 -7.97
CA THR A 106 -2.25 -17.88 -7.26
C THR A 106 -2.48 -19.01 -8.25
N GLN A 107 -1.47 -19.84 -8.49
CA GLN A 107 -1.57 -21.03 -9.34
C GLN A 107 -1.10 -22.25 -8.57
N GLN A 108 -1.93 -23.31 -8.53
CA GLN A 108 -1.57 -24.60 -7.93
C GLN A 108 -1.00 -24.47 -6.50
N GLN A 109 -1.65 -23.67 -5.65
CA GLN A 109 -1.24 -23.38 -4.26
C GLN A 109 0.11 -22.64 -4.11
N ARG A 110 0.68 -22.13 -5.20
CA ARG A 110 1.85 -21.25 -5.18
C ARG A 110 1.41 -19.82 -5.46
N ILE A 111 1.88 -18.91 -4.62
CA ILE A 111 1.78 -17.47 -4.85
C ILE A 111 2.97 -17.06 -5.70
N GLN A 112 2.70 -16.56 -6.91
CA GLN A 112 3.66 -15.82 -7.69
C GLN A 112 3.36 -14.34 -7.53
N ALA A 113 4.40 -13.57 -7.24
CA ALA A 113 4.26 -12.14 -7.04
C ALA A 113 5.22 -11.37 -7.92
N LYS A 114 4.72 -10.27 -8.47
CA LYS A 114 5.51 -9.33 -9.25
C LYS A 114 5.36 -7.94 -8.65
N LEU A 115 6.46 -7.36 -8.17
CA LEU A 115 6.47 -5.96 -7.77
C LEU A 115 6.22 -5.09 -9.01
N ILE A 116 5.21 -4.24 -8.93
CA ILE A 116 4.85 -3.29 -9.98
C ILE A 116 5.46 -1.93 -9.65
N PHE A 117 5.37 -1.52 -8.38
CA PHE A 117 5.82 -0.22 -7.94
C PHE A 117 6.12 -0.21 -6.44
N SER A 118 7.08 0.61 -6.04
CA SER A 118 7.39 0.94 -4.65
C SER A 118 7.63 2.43 -4.52
N PHE A 119 7.11 3.03 -3.46
CA PHE A 119 7.28 4.44 -3.13
C PHE A 119 7.69 4.58 -1.68
N SER A 120 8.69 5.42 -1.42
CA SER A 120 8.98 5.90 -0.09
C SER A 120 8.83 7.42 -0.01
N SER A 121 8.10 7.87 1.01
CA SER A 121 7.90 9.30 1.26
C SER A 121 9.23 10.01 1.57
N ARG A 122 10.20 9.32 2.18
CA ARG A 122 11.52 9.87 2.50
C ARG A 122 12.29 10.28 1.25
N GLU A 123 12.30 9.45 0.21
CA GLU A 123 13.00 9.75 -1.05
C GLU A 123 12.35 10.93 -1.77
N PHE A 124 11.01 10.99 -1.73
CA PHE A 124 10.24 12.09 -2.28
C PHE A 124 10.60 13.43 -1.61
N PHE A 125 10.63 13.48 -0.27
CA PHE A 125 10.98 14.70 0.47
C PHE A 125 12.49 15.01 0.47
N ALA A 126 13.36 14.01 0.35
CA ALA A 126 14.80 14.23 0.18
C ALA A 126 15.11 14.91 -1.15
N GLY A 127 14.42 14.55 -2.24
CA GLY A 127 14.54 15.21 -3.54
C GLY A 127 14.02 16.67 -3.55
N HIS A 128 13.00 16.98 -2.73
CA HIS A 128 12.43 18.34 -2.63
C HIS A 128 13.18 19.26 -1.66
N ARG A 129 14.06 18.73 -0.79
CA ARG A 129 14.94 19.56 0.06
C ARG A 129 16.15 20.12 -0.69
N SER A 130 16.53 19.52 -1.82
CA SER A 130 17.69 19.96 -2.61
C SER A 130 17.39 21.09 -3.62
N THR A 131 16.13 21.53 -3.76
CA THR A 131 15.75 22.57 -4.75
C THR A 131 15.29 23.89 -4.15
N SER A 132 15.41 24.09 -2.84
CA SER A 132 15.07 25.36 -2.18
C SER A 132 16.22 25.88 -1.32
N THR A 133 17.39 26.08 -1.93
CA THR A 133 18.40 27.04 -1.47
C THR A 133 19.09 27.64 -2.69
N SER A 134 18.49 28.67 -3.28
CA SER A 134 19.20 29.62 -4.12
C SER A 134 18.89 31.04 -3.64
N THR A 135 19.94 31.67 -3.12
CA THR A 135 20.23 33.12 -3.09
C THR A 135 19.23 34.03 -2.39
N VAL A 136 19.50 34.35 -1.12
CA VAL A 136 19.43 35.74 -0.66
C VAL A 136 20.86 36.27 -0.77
N GLU A 137 21.13 37.05 -1.83
CA GLU A 137 22.28 37.95 -1.85
C GLU A 137 21.91 39.15 -0.97
N ASP A 138 22.57 39.27 0.18
CA ASP A 138 22.57 40.52 0.94
C ASP A 138 23.78 41.35 0.50
N SER A 139 23.45 42.43 -0.22
CA SER A 139 24.01 43.80 -0.23
C SER A 139 25.52 44.01 -0.09
#